data_AF-A0A2P2LQK8-F1
#
_entry.id   AF-A0A2P2LQK8-F1
#
_cell.length_a   1.000
_cell.length_b   1.000
_cell.length_c   1.000
_cell.angle_alpha   90.00
_cell.angle_beta   90.00
_cell.angle_gamma   90.00
#
_symmetry.space_group_name_H-M   'P 1'
#
loop_
_entity.id
_entity.type
_entity.pdbx_description
1 polymer ?
#
loop_
_entity_poly.entity_id
_entity_poly.type
_entity_poly.pdbx_seq_one_letter_code
_entity_poly.pdbx_strand_id
1 'polypeptide(L)'
;MFHQAMKSGTKKFVGEHNFSNFCKMDAANVHNYKRHITSFEIAPCDTRHEDNQLFVIKIIGSAFLWHQVRCMVAVLFMIGQDLETPDVIDTLLDTNRTRRKPQYPMAPEIPLVLRSCEFEGLKFRCSSDALQAVRVHLKNECRMYLLQAAIFHEAFLSCLQLSNDIGMSNVKTVKKKASHVPLLSRQTEPSYEERRTKLENTKSRACSLVTAG
;
A
#
# COMPACT_ATOMS: atom_id res chain seq x y z
N MET A 1 -1.19 19.47 10.08
CA MET A 1 -1.56 18.52 11.16
C MET A 1 -1.52 17.06 10.70
N PHE A 2 -2.24 16.66 9.64
CA PHE A 2 -2.32 15.27 9.17
C PHE A 2 -1.00 14.55 8.90
N HIS A 3 -0.01 15.23 8.31
CA HIS A 3 1.31 14.63 8.07
C HIS A 3 2.07 14.33 9.38
N GLN A 4 1.78 15.02 10.49
CA GLN A 4 2.48 14.81 11.75
C GLN A 4 2.04 13.50 12.41
N ALA A 5 0.73 13.20 12.39
CA ALA A 5 0.20 11.93 12.86
C ALA A 5 0.77 10.76 12.04
N MET A 6 0.84 10.89 10.71
CA MET A 6 1.48 9.89 9.86
C MET A 6 2.97 9.74 10.16
N LYS A 7 3.71 10.84 10.38
CA LYS A 7 5.12 10.80 10.79
C LYS A 7 5.31 10.08 12.13
N SER A 8 4.45 10.31 13.11
CA SER A 8 4.47 9.56 14.37
C SER A 8 4.18 8.07 14.13
N GLY A 9 3.23 7.76 13.26
CA GLY A 9 2.93 6.38 12.85
C GLY A 9 4.11 5.67 12.19
N THR A 10 4.91 6.35 11.35
CA THR A 10 6.06 5.69 10.70
C THR A 10 7.11 5.21 11.69
N LYS A 11 7.31 5.93 12.80
CA LYS A 11 8.27 5.56 13.82
C LYS A 11 7.92 4.27 14.55
N LYS A 12 6.63 3.95 14.68
CA LYS A 12 6.15 2.69 15.30
C LYS A 12 6.53 1.44 14.50
N PHE A 13 6.76 1.58 13.19
CA PHE A 13 7.19 0.46 12.34
C PHE A 13 8.69 0.15 12.41
N VAL A 14 9.51 1.07 12.91
CA VAL A 14 10.98 0.90 12.96
C VAL A 14 11.34 -0.16 14.00
N GLY A 15 12.31 -1.00 13.68
CA GLY A 15 12.72 -2.15 14.49
C GLY A 15 12.27 -3.49 13.90
N GLU A 16 12.40 -4.55 14.70
CA GLU A 16 11.95 -5.89 14.34
C GLU A 16 10.55 -6.15 14.88
N HIS A 17 9.61 -6.47 13.98
CA HIS A 17 8.21 -6.73 14.34
C HIS A 17 7.63 -7.89 13.53
N ASN A 18 6.52 -8.46 14.00
CA ASN A 18 5.71 -9.37 13.22
C ASN A 18 4.75 -8.58 12.32
N PHE A 19 4.91 -8.69 11.00
CA PHE A 19 4.12 -7.95 10.02
C PHE A 19 2.99 -8.81 9.39
N SER A 20 2.54 -9.87 10.06
CA SER A 20 1.43 -10.73 9.59
C SER A 20 0.15 -9.93 9.32
N ASN A 21 -0.14 -8.93 10.17
CA ASN A 21 -1.27 -8.04 10.01
C ASN A 21 -1.06 -6.94 8.95
N PHE A 22 0.17 -6.80 8.45
CA PHE A 22 0.55 -5.80 7.45
C PHE A 22 1.04 -6.44 6.15
N CYS A 23 0.56 -7.61 5.78
CA CYS A 23 0.91 -8.24 4.50
C CYS A 23 -0.28 -9.01 3.93
N LYS A 24 -0.11 -9.53 2.71
CA LYS A 24 -0.97 -10.61 2.21
C LYS A 24 -0.34 -11.93 2.61
N MET A 25 -1.03 -12.65 3.49
CA MET A 25 -0.50 -13.88 4.07
C MET A 25 -0.38 -15.00 3.03
N ASP A 26 0.84 -15.47 2.82
CA ASP A 26 1.17 -16.63 2.00
C ASP A 26 1.67 -17.78 2.89
N ALA A 27 0.72 -18.46 3.52
CA ALA A 27 1.01 -19.53 4.48
C ALA A 27 1.61 -20.79 3.82
N ALA A 28 1.63 -20.88 2.48
CA ALA A 28 2.25 -21.98 1.77
C ALA A 28 3.78 -21.84 1.71
N ASN A 29 4.27 -20.61 1.52
CA ASN A 29 5.70 -20.34 1.32
C ASN A 29 6.35 -19.61 2.50
N VAL A 30 5.57 -18.85 3.28
CA VAL A 30 6.10 -17.99 4.35
C VAL A 30 5.69 -18.51 5.73
N HIS A 31 6.70 -18.84 6.53
CA HIS A 31 6.57 -19.35 7.89
C HIS A 31 6.99 -18.31 8.94
N ASN A 32 7.82 -17.34 8.55
CA ASN A 32 8.29 -16.27 9.42
C ASN A 32 7.83 -14.91 8.88
N TYR A 33 6.99 -14.23 9.66
CA TYR A 33 6.44 -12.91 9.36
C TYR A 33 7.20 -11.78 10.07
N LYS A 34 8.29 -12.08 10.79
CA LYS A 34 9.16 -11.06 11.35
C LYS A 34 9.98 -10.39 10.26
N ARG A 35 10.03 -9.07 10.26
CA ARG A 35 10.90 -8.25 9.40
C ARG A 35 11.50 -7.13 10.20
N HIS A 36 12.65 -6.64 9.75
CA HIS A 36 13.33 -5.51 10.37
C HIS A 36 13.25 -4.28 9.45
N ILE A 37 12.64 -3.21 9.95
CA ILE A 37 12.58 -1.91 9.28
C ILE A 37 13.62 -0.99 9.92
N THR A 38 14.58 -0.56 9.12
CA THR A 38 15.69 0.29 9.56
C THR A 38 15.32 1.77 9.53
N SER A 39 14.56 2.20 8.51
CA SER A 39 14.07 3.59 8.40
C SER A 39 12.69 3.63 7.76
N PHE A 40 11.86 4.55 8.25
CA PHE A 40 10.56 4.86 7.68
C PHE A 40 10.29 6.36 7.86
N GLU A 41 10.32 7.10 6.76
CA GLU A 41 10.26 8.56 6.72
C GLU A 41 9.24 9.07 5.72
N ILE A 42 8.66 10.24 6.02
CA ILE A 42 7.76 10.98 5.15
C ILE A 42 8.34 12.39 4.96
N ALA A 43 8.58 12.78 3.73
CA ALA A 43 9.13 14.08 3.37
C ALA A 43 8.33 14.73 2.23
N PRO A 44 8.16 16.05 2.22
CA PRO A 44 7.60 16.74 1.06
C PRO A 44 8.59 16.66 -0.12
N CYS A 45 8.06 16.59 -1.33
CA CYS A 45 8.82 16.78 -2.56
C CYS A 45 8.81 18.26 -2.94
N ASP A 46 9.78 18.71 -3.75
CA ASP A 46 9.76 20.09 -4.25
C ASP A 46 8.62 20.36 -5.24
N THR A 47 8.16 19.31 -5.93
CA THR A 47 7.07 19.38 -6.91
C THR A 47 5.71 19.52 -6.21
N ARG A 48 4.94 20.51 -6.67
CA ARG A 48 3.53 20.71 -6.32
C ARG A 48 2.70 20.68 -7.59
N HIS A 49 1.50 20.13 -7.51
CA HIS A 49 0.51 20.23 -8.58
C HIS A 49 -0.66 21.06 -8.04
N GLU A 50 -0.76 22.31 -8.49
CA GLU A 50 -1.70 23.30 -7.90
C GLU A 50 -1.48 23.40 -6.38
N ASP A 51 -2.55 23.26 -5.60
CA ASP A 51 -2.52 23.27 -4.14
C ASP A 51 -2.09 21.94 -3.52
N ASN A 52 -1.87 20.89 -4.34
CA ASN A 52 -1.50 19.56 -3.86
C ASN A 52 0.02 19.41 -3.73
N GLN A 53 0.49 19.38 -2.49
CA GLN A 53 1.88 19.05 -2.15
C GLN A 53 2.12 17.54 -2.29
N LEU A 54 3.08 17.15 -3.14
CA LEU A 54 3.52 15.77 -3.23
C LEU A 54 4.39 15.40 -2.03
N PHE A 55 4.21 14.19 -1.50
CA PHE A 55 5.05 13.63 -0.45
C PHE A 55 5.68 12.32 -0.92
N VAL A 56 6.91 12.07 -0.48
CA VAL A 56 7.60 10.80 -0.62
C VAL A 56 7.59 10.07 0.72
N ILE A 57 7.24 8.79 0.67
CA ILE A 57 7.42 7.86 1.78
C ILE A 57 8.64 6.99 1.44
N LYS A 58 9.70 7.09 2.25
CA LYS A 58 10.90 6.28 2.10
C LYS A 58 10.93 5.22 3.20
N ILE A 59 11.02 3.95 2.79
CA ILE A 59 11.10 2.81 3.70
C ILE A 59 12.36 2.01 3.36
N ILE A 60 13.14 1.69 4.39
CA ILE A 60 14.35 0.88 4.31
C ILE A 60 14.18 -0.27 5.31
N GLY A 61 14.42 -1.50 4.87
CA GLY A 61 14.36 -2.68 5.71
C GLY A 61 15.13 -3.83 5.07
N SER A 62 15.36 -4.89 5.85
CA SER A 62 16.15 -6.04 5.40
C SER A 62 15.45 -6.85 4.30
N ALA A 63 14.14 -7.02 4.43
CA ALA A 63 13.27 -7.65 3.44
C ALA A 63 11.82 -7.25 3.69
N PHE A 64 10.96 -7.47 2.68
CA PHE A 64 9.53 -7.19 2.77
C PHE A 64 8.70 -8.45 2.45
N LEU A 65 7.62 -8.65 3.19
CA LEU A 65 6.60 -9.65 2.91
C LEU A 65 5.76 -9.25 1.69
N TRP A 66 4.99 -10.20 1.16
CA TRP A 66 4.10 -9.94 0.05
C TRP A 66 3.09 -8.83 0.39
N HIS A 67 3.11 -7.77 -0.42
CA HIS A 67 2.34 -6.54 -0.23
C HIS A 67 2.59 -5.75 1.07
N GLN A 68 3.70 -5.99 1.77
CA GLN A 68 3.94 -5.40 3.10
C GLN A 68 3.87 -3.86 3.10
N VAL A 69 4.65 -3.25 2.21
CA VAL A 69 4.75 -1.79 2.09
C VAL A 69 3.39 -1.15 1.82
N ARG A 70 2.61 -1.72 0.89
CA ARG A 70 1.28 -1.20 0.53
C ARG A 70 0.29 -1.30 1.69
N CYS A 71 0.39 -2.34 2.51
CA CYS A 71 -0.43 -2.50 3.70
C CYS A 71 -0.03 -1.52 4.82
N MET A 72 1.27 -1.29 5.03
CA MET A 72 1.76 -0.29 6.00
C MET A 72 1.30 1.12 5.61
N VAL A 73 1.44 1.49 4.33
CA VAL A 73 1.02 2.79 3.81
C VAL A 73 -0.50 2.97 3.85
N ALA A 74 -1.28 1.91 3.63
CA ALA A 74 -2.75 1.99 3.76
C ALA A 74 -3.20 2.41 5.17
N VAL A 75 -2.59 1.86 6.22
CA VAL A 75 -2.88 2.22 7.61
C VAL A 75 -2.42 3.66 7.90
N LEU A 76 -1.27 4.09 7.37
CA LEU A 76 -0.87 5.49 7.46
C LEU A 76 -1.85 6.44 6.77
N PHE A 77 -2.43 6.07 5.63
CA PHE A 77 -3.46 6.89 4.99
C PHE A 77 -4.72 7.01 5.83
N MET A 78 -5.12 5.96 6.56
CA MET A 78 -6.23 6.05 7.51
C MET A 78 -5.89 7.00 8.66
N ILE A 79 -4.66 6.95 9.19
CA ILE A 79 -4.17 7.91 10.20
C ILE A 79 -4.13 9.34 9.67
N GLY A 80 -3.63 9.54 8.46
CA GLY A 80 -3.57 10.86 7.81
C GLY A 80 -4.95 11.44 7.50
N GLN A 81 -5.98 10.61 7.41
CA GLN A 81 -7.39 11.03 7.26
C GLN A 81 -8.12 11.18 8.60
N ASP A 82 -7.41 11.03 9.73
CA ASP A 82 -7.98 11.07 11.09
C ASP A 82 -9.04 9.98 11.33
N LEU A 83 -8.95 8.87 10.60
CA LEU A 83 -9.85 7.72 10.73
C LEU A 83 -9.33 6.70 11.75
N GLU A 84 -8.03 6.74 12.04
CA GLU A 84 -7.34 5.90 13.01
C GLU A 84 -6.28 6.71 13.75
N THR A 85 -5.96 6.33 14.98
CA THR A 85 -4.83 6.93 15.70
C THR A 85 -3.53 6.17 15.39
N PRO A 86 -2.34 6.79 15.56
CA PRO A 86 -1.08 6.08 15.39
C PRO A 86 -0.95 4.79 16.21
N ASP A 87 -1.61 4.69 17.37
CA ASP A 87 -1.54 3.54 18.28
C ASP A 87 -2.20 2.27 17.74
N VAL A 88 -3.00 2.40 16.67
CA VAL A 88 -3.49 1.23 15.92
C VAL A 88 -2.32 0.40 15.39
N ILE A 89 -1.19 1.04 15.04
CA ILE A 89 -0.01 0.34 14.51
C ILE A 89 0.56 -0.59 15.56
N ASP A 90 0.76 -0.13 16.80
CA ASP A 90 1.28 -0.98 17.89
C ASP A 90 0.35 -2.17 18.15
N THR A 91 -0.95 -1.91 18.11
CA THR A 91 -1.97 -2.95 18.32
C THR A 91 -1.94 -4.00 17.22
N LEU A 92 -1.66 -3.62 15.98
CA LEU A 92 -1.57 -4.51 14.83
C LEU A 92 -0.21 -5.23 14.74
N LEU A 93 0.87 -4.64 15.25
CA LEU A 93 2.19 -5.29 15.33
C LEU A 93 2.25 -6.32 16.47
N ASP A 94 1.44 -6.14 17.52
CA ASP A 94 1.32 -7.08 18.63
C ASP A 94 0.36 -8.24 18.30
N THR A 95 0.94 -9.41 18.01
CA THR A 95 0.20 -10.64 17.69
C THR A 95 -0.59 -11.22 18.86
N ASN A 96 -0.32 -10.82 20.11
CA ASN A 96 -1.13 -11.23 21.26
C ASN A 96 -2.44 -10.46 21.30
N ARG A 97 -2.39 -9.16 20.94
CA ARG A 97 -3.55 -8.27 20.88
C ARG A 97 -4.36 -8.48 19.61
N THR A 98 -3.69 -8.66 18.48
CA THR A 98 -4.33 -8.86 17.17
C THR A 98 -3.80 -10.12 16.50
N ARG A 99 -4.46 -11.25 16.77
CA ARG A 99 -4.09 -12.55 16.17
C ARG A 99 -4.42 -12.66 14.68
N ARG A 100 -5.42 -11.90 14.22
CA ARG A 100 -5.96 -11.99 12.86
C ARG A 100 -6.01 -10.61 12.23
N LYS A 101 -5.51 -10.53 11.00
CA LYS A 101 -5.46 -9.30 10.23
C LYS A 101 -6.86 -8.73 9.98
N PRO A 102 -7.19 -7.51 10.39
CA PRO A 102 -8.45 -6.87 10.01
C PRO A 102 -8.46 -6.56 8.50
N GLN A 103 -9.64 -6.56 7.90
CA GLN A 103 -9.77 -6.25 6.47
C GLN A 103 -9.58 -4.76 6.19
N TYR A 104 -8.68 -4.44 5.25
CA TYR A 104 -8.52 -3.08 4.73
C TYR A 104 -7.93 -3.10 3.31
N PRO A 105 -8.28 -2.12 2.45
CA PRO A 105 -7.73 -2.03 1.11
C PRO A 105 -6.25 -1.63 1.17
N MET A 106 -5.44 -2.25 0.31
CA MET A 106 -4.03 -1.88 0.16
C MET A 106 -3.91 -0.52 -0.53
N ALA A 107 -2.85 0.23 -0.22
CA ALA A 107 -2.53 1.44 -0.97
C ALA A 107 -2.35 1.11 -2.47
N PRO A 108 -2.63 2.05 -3.39
CA PRO A 108 -2.35 1.88 -4.82
C PRO A 108 -0.90 1.46 -5.07
N GLU A 109 -0.67 0.65 -6.11
CA GLU A 109 0.69 0.21 -6.49
C GLU A 109 1.44 1.19 -7.37
N ILE A 110 0.72 2.02 -8.12
CA ILE A 110 1.27 3.01 -9.04
C ILE A 110 2.44 3.82 -8.44
N PRO A 111 2.37 4.35 -7.20
CA PRO A 111 3.47 5.15 -6.64
C PRO A 111 4.62 4.33 -6.02
N LEU A 112 4.56 3.00 -6.01
CA LEU A 112 5.56 2.16 -5.35
C LEU A 112 6.76 1.89 -6.27
N VAL A 113 7.93 2.40 -5.88
CA VAL A 113 9.18 2.23 -6.65
C VAL A 113 10.24 1.57 -5.79
N LEU A 114 10.82 0.47 -6.29
CA LEU A 114 12.04 -0.09 -5.72
C LEU A 114 13.23 0.79 -6.11
N ARG A 115 13.78 1.55 -5.16
CA ARG A 115 14.86 2.51 -5.42
C ARG A 115 16.24 1.86 -5.45
N SER A 116 16.56 1.03 -4.47
CA SER A 116 17.88 0.42 -4.32
C SER A 116 17.80 -0.88 -3.54
N CYS A 117 18.78 -1.75 -3.77
CA CYS A 117 19.04 -2.92 -2.95
C CYS A 117 20.50 -2.86 -2.50
N GLU A 118 20.75 -3.25 -1.26
CA GLU A 118 22.07 -3.25 -0.65
C GLU A 118 22.41 -4.68 -0.24
N PHE A 119 23.64 -5.10 -0.52
CA PHE A 119 24.14 -6.41 -0.19
C PHE A 119 25.57 -6.27 0.31
N GLU A 120 25.87 -6.93 1.42
CA GLU A 120 27.19 -6.88 2.03
C GLU A 120 28.25 -7.43 1.07
N GLY A 121 29.37 -6.72 0.94
CA GLY A 121 30.48 -7.11 0.06
C GLY A 121 30.22 -6.99 -1.44
N LEU A 122 29.02 -6.56 -1.88
CA LEU A 122 28.69 -6.42 -3.29
C LEU A 122 28.52 -4.96 -3.69
N LYS A 123 29.24 -4.56 -4.74
CA LYS A 123 29.09 -3.24 -5.37
C LYS A 123 28.33 -3.37 -6.68
N PHE A 124 27.07 -2.94 -6.68
CA PHE A 124 26.27 -2.88 -7.89
C PHE A 124 26.89 -1.91 -8.89
N ARG A 125 27.00 -2.35 -10.14
CA ARG A 125 27.38 -1.49 -11.27
C ARG A 125 26.16 -1.28 -12.14
N CYS A 126 25.82 -0.02 -12.40
CA CYS A 126 24.82 0.35 -13.38
C CYS A 126 25.57 0.72 -14.67
N SER A 127 25.30 0.02 -15.77
CA SER A 127 25.86 0.39 -17.07
C SER A 127 25.20 1.68 -17.60
N SER A 128 25.90 2.40 -18.47
CA SER A 128 25.34 3.58 -19.14
C SER A 128 24.04 3.24 -19.88
N ASP A 129 24.00 2.10 -20.57
CA ASP A 129 22.83 1.65 -21.33
C ASP A 129 21.64 1.35 -20.41
N ALA A 130 21.87 0.69 -19.27
CA ALA A 130 20.81 0.42 -18.30
C ALA A 130 20.26 1.72 -17.69
N LEU A 131 21.13 2.66 -17.33
CA LEU A 131 20.71 3.97 -16.83
C LEU A 131 19.92 4.74 -17.87
N GLN A 132 20.36 4.72 -19.13
CA GLN A 132 19.67 5.37 -20.23
C GLN A 132 18.31 4.73 -20.50
N ALA A 133 18.20 3.40 -20.46
CA ALA A 133 16.94 2.69 -20.59
C ALA A 133 15.93 3.11 -19.50
N VAL A 134 16.37 3.21 -18.24
CA VAL A 134 15.52 3.68 -17.13
C VAL A 134 15.07 5.13 -17.36
N ARG A 135 15.97 6.03 -17.79
CA ARG A 135 15.62 7.42 -18.09
C ARG A 135 14.58 7.53 -19.20
N VAL A 136 14.76 6.77 -20.29
CA VAL A 136 13.81 6.73 -21.41
C VAL A 136 12.46 6.18 -20.96
N HIS A 137 12.45 5.10 -20.19
CA HIS A 137 11.23 4.54 -19.63
C HIS A 137 10.47 5.55 -18.78
N LEU A 138 11.12 6.19 -17.80
CA LEU A 138 10.48 7.19 -16.93
C LEU A 138 9.97 8.41 -17.72
N LYS A 139 10.71 8.85 -18.74
CA LYS A 139 10.27 9.94 -19.63
C LYS A 139 9.01 9.55 -20.41
N ASN A 140 8.95 8.31 -20.91
CA ASN A 140 7.80 7.80 -21.64
C ASN A 140 6.57 7.65 -20.72
N GLU A 141 6.74 7.10 -19.52
CA GLU A 141 5.67 7.01 -18.52
C GLU A 141 5.11 8.40 -18.17
N CYS A 142 5.99 9.36 -17.87
CA CYS A 142 5.59 10.73 -17.60
C CYS A 142 4.79 11.34 -18.76
N ARG A 143 5.26 11.16 -20.00
CA ARG A 143 4.55 11.62 -21.19
C ARG A 143 3.18 10.97 -21.34
N MET A 144 3.06 9.67 -21.06
CA MET A 144 1.79 8.95 -21.14
C MET A 144 0.77 9.49 -20.13
N TYR A 145 1.17 9.68 -18.87
CA TYR A 145 0.29 10.27 -17.85
C TYR A 145 -0.11 11.71 -18.17
N LEU A 146 0.81 12.52 -18.71
CA LEU A 146 0.50 13.89 -19.15
C LEU A 146 -0.51 13.89 -20.31
N LEU A 147 -0.36 12.99 -21.29
CA LEU A 147 -1.31 12.87 -22.39
C LEU A 147 -2.70 12.43 -21.89
N GLN A 148 -2.75 11.43 -21.00
CA GLN A 148 -4.00 11.00 -20.38
C GLN A 148 -4.66 12.16 -19.61
N ALA A 149 -3.89 12.89 -18.80
CA ALA A 149 -4.38 14.06 -18.09
C ALA A 149 -4.94 15.12 -19.05
N ALA A 150 -4.25 15.41 -20.15
CA ALA A 150 -4.70 16.37 -21.16
C ALA A 150 -6.01 15.92 -21.84
N ILE A 151 -6.15 14.63 -22.19
CA ILE A 151 -7.39 14.09 -22.77
C ILE A 151 -8.57 14.26 -21.80
N PHE A 152 -8.39 13.91 -20.53
CA PHE A 152 -9.46 14.05 -19.54
C PHE A 152 -9.76 15.50 -19.21
N HIS A 153 -8.76 16.37 -19.21
CA HIS A 153 -8.94 17.80 -19.02
C HIS A 153 -9.78 18.41 -20.15
N GLU A 154 -9.50 18.06 -21.41
CA GLU A 154 -10.28 18.52 -22.56
C GLU A 154 -11.73 18.01 -22.52
N ALA A 155 -11.92 16.73 -22.19
CA ALA A 155 -13.26 16.15 -22.01
C ALA A 155 -14.04 16.86 -20.90
N PHE A 156 -13.38 17.20 -19.79
CA PHE A 156 -13.98 17.96 -18.70
C PHE A 156 -14.41 19.37 -19.13
N LEU A 157 -13.56 20.10 -19.85
CA LEU A 157 -13.89 21.42 -20.39
C LEU A 157 -15.09 21.37 -21.34
N SER A 158 -15.15 20.34 -22.19
CA SER A 158 -16.28 20.10 -23.11
C SER A 158 -17.61 19.90 -22.36
N CYS A 159 -17.60 19.17 -21.24
CA CYS A 159 -18.79 19.00 -20.39
C CYS A 159 -19.23 20.31 -19.72
N LEU A 160 -18.29 21.16 -19.30
CA LEU A 160 -18.63 22.45 -18.70
C LEU A 160 -19.30 23.39 -19.71
N GLN A 161 -18.85 23.38 -20.97
CA GLN A 161 -19.47 24.17 -22.04
C GLN A 161 -20.94 23.78 -22.27
N LEU A 162 -21.25 22.48 -22.27
CA LEU A 162 -22.63 21.98 -22.40
C LEU A 162 -23.54 22.37 -21.23
N SER A 163 -22.98 22.52 -20.02
CA SER A 163 -23.76 22.92 -18.84
C SER A 163 -24.17 24.39 -18.84
N ASN A 164 -23.48 25.25 -19.60
CA ASN A 164 -23.88 26.64 -19.79
C ASN A 164 -25.04 26.80 -20.78
N ASP A 165 -25.28 25.81 -21.64
CA ASP A 165 -26.38 25.80 -22.62
C ASP A 165 -27.67 25.15 -22.07
N ILE A 166 -27.56 24.31 -21.05
CA ILE A 166 -28.69 23.63 -20.41
C ILE A 166 -28.93 24.29 -19.05
N GLY A 167 -29.95 25.15 -18.96
CA GLY A 167 -30.35 25.83 -17.72
C GLY A 167 -30.28 24.92 -16.49
N MET A 168 -29.44 25.30 -15.54
CA MET A 168 -29.10 24.57 -14.31
C MET A 168 -30.33 24.02 -13.57
N SER A 169 -30.53 22.71 -13.60
CA SER A 169 -31.24 22.00 -12.53
C SER A 169 -30.20 21.58 -11.47
N ASN A 170 -30.36 22.12 -10.26
CA ASN A 170 -29.47 21.88 -9.12
C ASN A 170 -29.56 20.42 -8.64
N VAL A 171 -28.84 19.50 -9.29
CA VAL A 171 -28.63 18.15 -8.75
C VAL A 171 -27.50 18.21 -7.73
N LYS A 172 -27.86 18.51 -6.47
CA LYS A 172 -26.96 18.30 -5.33
C LYS A 172 -26.72 16.79 -5.17
N THR A 173 -25.65 16.28 -5.75
CA THR A 173 -25.16 14.94 -5.45
C THR A 173 -24.53 14.97 -4.05
N VAL A 174 -25.36 14.67 -3.04
CA VAL A 174 -24.88 14.34 -1.70
C VAL A 174 -24.13 13.00 -1.83
N LYS A 175 -22.82 13.04 -2.08
CA LYS A 175 -21.97 11.87 -1.93
C LYS A 175 -22.03 11.49 -0.45
N LYS A 176 -22.80 10.43 -0.12
CA LYS A 176 -22.72 9.79 1.20
C LYS A 176 -21.26 9.40 1.41
N LYS A 177 -20.55 10.10 2.31
CA LYS A 177 -19.28 9.59 2.82
C LYS A 177 -19.57 8.21 3.41
N ALA A 178 -18.95 7.17 2.88
CA ALA A 178 -19.01 5.87 3.50
C ALA A 178 -18.53 6.03 4.95
N SER A 179 -19.32 5.58 5.90
CA SER A 179 -18.96 5.62 7.32
C SER A 179 -17.73 4.74 7.52
N HIS A 180 -16.61 5.32 7.96
CA HIS A 180 -15.42 4.54 8.29
C HIS A 180 -15.71 3.66 9.50
N VAL A 181 -15.43 2.37 9.38
CA VAL A 181 -15.46 1.44 10.51
C VAL A 181 -14.03 1.27 11.03
N PRO A 182 -13.75 1.49 12.33
CA PRO A 182 -12.42 1.32 12.90
C PRO A 182 -11.83 -0.06 12.65
N LEU A 183 -10.52 -0.14 12.39
CA LEU A 183 -9.82 -1.38 12.01
C LEU A 183 -10.06 -2.53 12.99
N LEU A 184 -10.04 -2.23 14.29
CA LEU A 184 -10.21 -3.23 15.36
C LEU A 184 -11.65 -3.76 15.45
N SER A 185 -12.61 -3.12 14.78
CA SER A 185 -14.03 -3.55 14.73
C SER A 185 -14.39 -4.27 13.43
N ARG A 186 -13.44 -4.45 12.50
CA ARG A 186 -13.71 -5.08 11.19
C ARG A 186 -13.65 -6.59 11.26
N GLN A 187 -14.29 -7.23 10.28
CA GLN A 187 -14.05 -8.65 10.01
C GLN A 187 -12.55 -8.89 9.74
N THR A 188 -12.04 -10.00 10.26
CA THR A 188 -10.64 -10.38 10.11
C THR A 188 -10.46 -11.48 9.06
N GLU A 189 -9.31 -11.46 8.39
CA GLU A 189 -8.84 -12.56 7.54
C GLU A 189 -8.55 -13.83 8.36
N PRO A 190 -8.47 -15.02 7.73
CA PRO A 190 -8.03 -16.24 8.40
C PRO A 190 -6.59 -16.14 8.95
N SER A 191 -6.35 -16.76 10.10
CA SER A 191 -5.03 -16.82 10.74
C SER A 191 -4.04 -17.69 9.95
N TYR A 192 -2.77 -17.66 10.36
CA TYR A 192 -1.74 -18.51 9.77
C TYR A 192 -2.06 -20.00 9.97
N GLU A 193 -2.44 -20.39 11.19
CA GLU A 193 -2.78 -21.76 11.55
C GLU A 193 -3.99 -22.24 10.75
N GLU A 194 -5.05 -21.43 10.65
CA GLU A 194 -6.24 -21.78 9.86
C GLU A 194 -5.91 -22.02 8.38
N ARG A 195 -5.02 -21.19 7.80
CA ARG A 195 -4.56 -21.37 6.41
C ARG A 195 -3.72 -22.62 6.24
N ARG A 196 -2.83 -22.93 7.19
CA ARG A 196 -2.00 -24.15 7.17
C ARG A 196 -2.85 -25.41 7.27
N THR A 197 -3.79 -25.47 8.22
CA THR A 197 -4.72 -26.60 8.36
C THR A 197 -5.51 -26.83 7.08
N LYS A 198 -5.98 -25.75 6.42
CA LYS A 198 -6.69 -25.85 5.14
C LYS A 198 -5.81 -26.43 4.01
N LEU A 199 -4.55 -26.01 3.94
CA LEU A 199 -3.58 -26.52 2.96
C LEU A 199 -3.27 -28.00 3.20
N GLU A 200 -3.03 -28.41 4.44
CA GLU A 200 -2.78 -29.80 4.83
C GLU A 200 -3.98 -30.69 4.49
N ASN A 201 -5.20 -30.23 4.79
CA ASN A 201 -6.43 -30.96 4.45
C ASN A 201 -6.66 -31.10 2.93
N THR A 202 -6.19 -30.14 2.14
CA THR A 202 -6.28 -30.22 0.68
C THR A 202 -5.25 -31.19 0.11
N LYS A 203 -4.03 -31.20 0.67
CA LYS A 203 -2.98 -32.16 0.31
C LYS A 203 -3.37 -33.60 0.67
N SER A 204 -3.96 -33.82 1.85
CA SER A 204 -4.39 -35.16 2.28
C SER A 204 -5.49 -35.70 1.36
N ARG A 205 -6.51 -34.89 1.02
CA ARG A 205 -7.56 -35.25 0.06
C ARG A 205 -7.02 -35.57 -1.33
N ALA A 206 -6.04 -34.79 -1.82
CA ALA A 206 -5.41 -35.07 -3.10
C ALA A 206 -4.62 -36.39 -3.10
N CYS A 207 -3.91 -36.69 -2.00
CA CYS A 207 -3.18 -37.96 -1.86
C CYS A 207 -4.13 -39.17 -1.83
N SER A 208 -5.27 -39.07 -1.12
CA SER A 208 -6.26 -40.15 -1.03
C SER A 208 -6.90 -40.51 -2.37
N LEU A 209 -7.09 -39.52 -3.26
CA LEU A 209 -7.65 -39.73 -4.60
C LEU A 209 -6.68 -40.41 -5.56
N VAL A 210 -5.36 -40.26 -5.35
CA VAL A 210 -4.32 -40.89 -6.19
C VAL A 210 -4.09 -42.35 -5.82
N THR A 211 -4.30 -42.74 -4.57
CA THR A 211 -4.20 -44.14 -4.10
C THR A 211 -5.45 -44.98 -4.38
N ALA A 212 -6.54 -44.38 -4.86
CA ALA A 212 -7.81 -45.06 -5.12
C ALA A 212 -8.06 -45.35 -6.61
N GLY A 213 -7.05 -45.17 -7.46
CA GLY A 213 -7.10 -45.41 -8.92
C GLY A 213 -6.19 -46.54 -9.35
#